data_AF-A0A7G7LKP4-F1
#
_entry.id   AF-A0A7G7LKP4-F1
#
_cell.length_a   1.000
_cell.length_b   1.000
_cell.length_c   1.000
_cell.angle_alpha   90.00
_cell.angle_beta   90.00
_cell.angle_gamma   90.00
#
_symmetry.space_group_name_H-M   'P 1'
#
loop_
_entity.id
_entity.type
_entity.pdbx_description
1 polymer ?
#
loop_
_entity_poly.entity_id
_entity_poly.type
_entity_poly.pdbx_seq_one_letter_code
_entity_poly.pdbx_strand_id
1 'polypeptide(L)'
;MPTGRKYTKRTASGARRYKRKDHYAVSKIQAVVRRALNKNIETKSGLQSPTDGLQINHNNFVLLGTNPLATVNGTTDEEDAIGTRIGDNINLKGMSIKFMVELNERYSDVTFRMFVVRSAKGDTPTRATMFNGISGNKMIDTLNRERFSFLVTKTFKIKSNAPTASMTGVLSNNEENTLAGVGGSGIYSANGDENNNSSSRYTKIIKQWIPGTKFSRSGVIQYENASSQVKFFDYHLILYAYSNYSTNQDIWSVARLNDCVIQLYYKDA
;
A
#
# COMPACT_ATOMS: atom_id res chain seq x y z
N MET A 1 -56.70 -9.22 -53.12
CA MET A 1 -56.59 -7.95 -52.38
C MET A 1 -57.23 -8.09 -51.00
N PRO A 2 -56.46 -7.86 -49.92
CA PRO A 2 -57.02 -7.39 -48.66
C PRO A 2 -56.35 -6.09 -48.19
N THR A 3 -57.17 -5.29 -47.52
CA THR A 3 -57.05 -3.90 -47.10
C THR A 3 -55.90 -3.59 -46.13
N GLY A 4 -55.16 -2.52 -46.44
CA GLY A 4 -54.08 -2.00 -45.60
C GLY A 4 -54.57 -1.47 -44.24
N ARG A 5 -53.89 -1.88 -43.16
CA ARG A 5 -54.08 -1.32 -41.82
C ARG A 5 -53.44 0.06 -41.74
N LYS A 6 -54.26 1.10 -41.52
CA LYS A 6 -53.81 2.45 -41.18
C LYS A 6 -53.17 2.43 -39.80
N TYR A 7 -51.85 2.59 -39.73
CA TYR A 7 -51.14 2.81 -38.47
C TYR A 7 -51.41 4.26 -38.01
N THR A 8 -52.23 4.42 -36.98
CA THR A 8 -52.44 5.70 -36.30
C THR A 8 -51.14 6.12 -35.62
N LYS A 9 -50.58 7.27 -36.04
CA LYS A 9 -49.45 7.91 -35.34
C LYS A 9 -49.86 8.13 -33.88
N ARG A 10 -49.28 7.37 -32.96
CA ARG A 10 -49.31 7.71 -31.53
C ARG A 10 -48.67 9.09 -31.38
N THR A 11 -49.49 10.09 -31.10
CA THR A 11 -49.03 11.35 -30.53
C THR A 11 -48.41 11.02 -29.18
N ALA A 12 -47.11 10.77 -29.17
CA ALA A 12 -46.33 10.80 -27.96
C ALA A 12 -46.43 12.24 -27.44
N SER A 13 -47.38 12.49 -26.52
CA SER A 13 -47.33 13.62 -25.62
C SER A 13 -46.13 13.40 -24.70
N GLY A 14 -44.93 13.59 -25.27
CA GLY A 14 -43.70 13.63 -24.51
C GLY A 14 -43.81 14.82 -23.60
N ALA A 15 -44.07 14.57 -22.31
CA ALA A 15 -43.89 15.56 -21.27
C ALA A 15 -42.52 16.19 -21.52
N ARG A 16 -42.49 17.49 -21.87
CA ARG A 16 -41.26 18.23 -22.06
C ARG A 16 -40.47 18.09 -20.76
N ARG A 17 -39.45 17.23 -20.74
CA ARG A 17 -38.45 17.20 -19.68
C ARG A 17 -37.83 18.60 -19.69
N TYR A 18 -38.26 19.44 -18.75
CA TYR A 18 -37.62 20.71 -18.50
C TYR A 18 -36.13 20.43 -18.33
N LYS A 19 -35.31 20.89 -19.28
CA LYS A 19 -33.85 20.88 -19.13
C LYS A 19 -33.59 21.73 -17.89
N ARG A 20 -33.24 21.08 -16.77
CA ARG A 20 -32.80 21.78 -15.56
C ARG A 20 -31.67 22.72 -15.99
N LYS A 21 -31.77 24.00 -15.62
CA LYS A 21 -30.74 25.02 -15.90
C LYS A 21 -29.36 24.46 -15.55
N ASP A 22 -28.39 24.70 -16.44
CA ASP A 22 -27.09 24.03 -16.51
C ASP A 22 -26.20 24.25 -15.28
N HIS A 23 -26.46 23.55 -14.17
CA HIS A 23 -25.50 23.38 -13.07
C HIS A 23 -24.14 22.85 -13.59
N TYR A 24 -24.17 22.17 -14.74
CA TYR A 24 -23.00 21.68 -15.46
C TYR A 24 -22.08 22.82 -15.94
N ALA A 25 -22.63 23.94 -16.43
CA ALA A 25 -21.84 25.08 -16.90
C ALA A 25 -21.08 25.76 -15.74
N VAL A 26 -21.74 25.95 -14.60
CA VAL A 26 -21.13 26.52 -13.39
C VAL A 26 -20.01 25.61 -12.87
N SER A 27 -20.23 24.29 -12.83
CA SER A 27 -19.21 23.34 -12.37
C SER A 27 -17.95 23.34 -13.26
N LYS A 28 -18.12 23.49 -14.59
CA LYS A 28 -17.00 23.63 -15.53
C LYS A 28 -16.24 24.92 -15.36
N ILE A 29 -16.93 26.06 -15.24
CA ILE A 29 -16.28 27.36 -15.01
C ILE A 29 -15.49 27.33 -13.71
N GLN A 30 -16.07 26.81 -12.63
CA GLN A 30 -15.36 26.65 -11.35
C GLN A 30 -14.13 25.74 -11.46
N ALA A 31 -14.19 24.67 -12.25
CA ALA A 31 -13.03 23.81 -12.49
C ALA A 31 -11.92 24.53 -13.25
N VAL A 32 -12.27 25.35 -14.25
CA VAL A 32 -11.31 26.19 -15.00
C VAL A 32 -10.66 27.22 -14.09
N VAL A 33 -11.46 27.94 -13.28
CA VAL A 33 -10.94 28.93 -12.32
C VAL A 33 -10.01 28.26 -11.30
N ARG A 34 -10.43 27.12 -10.72
CA ARG A 34 -9.57 26.35 -9.80
C ARG A 34 -8.29 25.89 -10.47
N ARG A 35 -8.33 25.49 -11.74
CA ARG A 35 -7.13 25.09 -12.49
C ARG A 35 -6.19 26.27 -12.74
N ALA A 36 -6.74 27.43 -13.07
CA ALA A 36 -5.96 28.65 -13.26
C ALA A 36 -5.28 29.10 -11.95
N LEU A 37 -6.03 29.13 -10.84
CA LEU A 37 -5.47 29.42 -9.51
C LEU A 37 -4.40 28.41 -9.12
N ASN A 38 -4.65 27.12 -9.33
CA ASN A 38 -3.67 26.07 -9.09
C ASN A 38 -2.47 26.09 -10.05
N LYS A 39 -2.49 26.87 -11.13
CA LYS A 39 -1.30 27.05 -11.97
C LYS A 39 -0.35 28.09 -11.37
N ASN A 40 -0.89 29.04 -10.61
CA ASN A 40 -0.13 30.16 -10.05
C ASN A 40 0.44 29.86 -8.65
N ILE A 41 -0.08 28.85 -7.97
CA ILE A 41 0.43 28.40 -6.66
C ILE A 41 1.44 27.26 -6.88
N GLU A 42 2.62 27.36 -6.27
CA GLU A 42 3.65 26.33 -6.31
C GLU A 42 3.16 24.98 -5.74
N THR A 43 3.85 23.90 -6.11
CA THR A 43 3.62 22.58 -5.51
C THR A 43 4.87 22.19 -4.77
N LYS A 44 4.81 22.16 -3.45
CA LYS A 44 5.88 21.67 -2.59
C LYS A 44 5.91 20.15 -2.62
N SER A 45 7.08 19.60 -2.36
CA SER A 45 7.24 18.17 -2.14
C SER A 45 7.94 17.90 -0.83
N GLY A 46 7.74 16.71 -0.28
CA GLY A 46 8.44 16.25 0.91
C GLY A 46 8.70 14.76 0.81
N LEU A 47 9.84 14.32 1.32
CA LEU A 47 10.30 12.94 1.29
C LEU A 47 10.30 12.34 2.70
N GLN A 48 9.93 11.07 2.81
CA GLN A 48 10.07 10.28 4.02
C GLN A 48 10.59 8.89 3.64
N SER A 49 11.62 8.41 4.32
CA SER A 49 12.02 7.01 4.30
C SER A 49 11.85 6.42 5.70
N PRO A 50 10.67 5.85 6.00
CA PRO A 50 10.34 5.44 7.37
C PRO A 50 10.94 4.09 7.76
N THR A 51 11.46 3.29 6.83
CA THR A 51 12.01 1.96 7.14
C THR A 51 13.01 1.47 6.13
N ASP A 52 14.10 0.88 6.65
CA ASP A 52 15.09 0.11 5.91
C ASP A 52 15.17 -1.30 6.52
N GLY A 53 15.22 -2.31 5.66
CA GLY A 53 15.64 -3.66 6.03
C GLY A 53 14.68 -4.46 6.91
N LEU A 54 13.40 -4.09 6.97
CA LEU A 54 12.43 -4.69 7.90
C LEU A 54 11.94 -6.07 7.42
N GLN A 55 12.01 -7.08 8.29
CA GLN A 55 11.56 -8.43 7.97
C GLN A 55 10.03 -8.57 8.13
N ILE A 56 9.42 -9.38 7.26
CA ILE A 56 7.97 -9.60 7.25
C ILE A 56 7.68 -11.08 7.47
N ASN A 57 6.94 -11.38 8.53
CA ASN A 57 6.57 -12.74 8.90
C ASN A 57 5.38 -13.27 8.10
N HIS A 58 5.27 -14.60 8.01
CA HIS A 58 4.13 -15.27 7.40
C HIS A 58 2.79 -14.88 8.06
N ASN A 59 1.79 -14.60 7.23
CA ASN A 59 0.41 -14.30 7.63
C ASN A 59 0.33 -13.13 8.63
N ASN A 60 1.27 -12.20 8.50
CA ASN A 60 1.39 -11.03 9.33
C ASN A 60 1.65 -9.79 8.46
N PHE A 61 1.51 -8.62 9.08
CA PHE A 61 1.88 -7.36 8.45
C PHE A 61 2.85 -6.57 9.30
N VAL A 62 3.47 -5.64 8.61
CA VAL A 62 4.37 -4.66 9.19
C VAL A 62 3.85 -3.26 8.89
N LEU A 63 3.97 -2.37 9.88
CA LEU A 63 3.68 -0.94 9.73
C LEU A 63 4.94 -0.29 9.14
N LEU A 64 4.83 0.18 7.91
CA LEU A 64 5.94 0.85 7.22
C LEU A 64 6.04 2.32 7.62
N GLY A 65 4.93 2.96 7.94
CA GLY A 65 4.90 4.34 8.41
C GLY A 65 3.62 4.65 9.16
N THR A 66 3.76 5.34 10.30
CA THR A 66 2.68 5.70 11.24
C THR A 66 2.08 7.08 10.98
N ASN A 67 2.78 7.94 10.22
CA ASN A 67 2.25 9.23 9.76
C ASN A 67 2.85 9.60 8.39
N PRO A 68 2.41 8.96 7.29
CA PRO A 68 2.93 9.19 5.94
C PRO A 68 2.56 10.57 5.39
N LEU A 69 1.72 11.34 6.09
CA LEU A 69 1.36 12.72 5.75
C LEU A 69 2.08 13.75 6.63
N ALA A 70 3.09 13.34 7.41
CA ALA A 70 3.82 14.27 8.27
C ALA A 70 4.46 15.41 7.46
N THR A 71 4.29 16.62 7.96
CA THR A 71 4.96 17.84 7.48
C THR A 71 5.29 18.71 8.69
N VAL A 72 6.34 19.51 8.61
CA VAL A 72 6.78 20.38 9.73
C VAL A 72 6.47 21.84 9.45
N ASN A 73 6.26 22.64 10.50
CA ASN A 73 6.11 24.09 10.31
C ASN A 73 7.46 24.69 9.92
N GLY A 74 7.51 25.36 8.78
CA GLY A 74 8.75 25.94 8.28
C GLY A 74 8.56 26.69 6.98
N THR A 75 9.59 27.44 6.60
CA THR A 75 9.63 28.23 5.36
C THR A 75 10.72 27.76 4.41
N THR A 76 11.54 26.79 4.80
CA THR A 76 12.56 26.18 3.93
C THR A 76 11.90 25.32 2.87
N ASP A 77 12.49 25.23 1.69
CA ASP A 77 12.00 24.34 0.63
C ASP A 77 12.82 23.05 0.68
N GLU A 78 12.29 22.02 1.33
CA GLU A 78 12.99 20.75 1.55
C GLU A 78 12.49 19.70 0.55
N GLU A 79 13.35 19.33 -0.41
CA GLU A 79 13.04 18.29 -1.39
C GLU A 79 13.57 16.89 -1.01
N ASP A 80 14.49 16.82 -0.04
CA ASP A 80 15.19 15.60 0.39
C ASP A 80 14.83 15.14 1.81
N ALA A 81 13.95 15.86 2.49
CA ALA A 81 13.53 15.58 3.86
C ALA A 81 12.01 15.79 4.05
N ILE A 82 11.54 15.71 5.29
CA ILE A 82 10.12 15.85 5.61
C ILE A 82 9.66 17.24 5.16
N GLY A 83 8.62 17.28 4.31
CA GLY A 83 8.15 18.54 3.73
C GLY A 83 7.73 19.56 4.79
N THR A 84 8.00 20.83 4.50
CA THR A 84 7.66 21.98 5.34
C THR A 84 6.36 22.65 4.88
N ARG A 85 5.62 23.23 5.81
CA ARG A 85 4.37 23.94 5.52
C ARG A 85 4.25 25.23 6.33
N ILE A 86 3.47 26.16 5.81
CA ILE A 86 3.10 27.40 6.50
C ILE A 86 1.64 27.29 6.96
N GLY A 87 1.35 27.63 8.21
CA GLY A 87 0.00 27.57 8.79
C GLY A 87 -0.29 26.23 9.46
N ASP A 88 -1.54 25.75 9.38
CA ASP A 88 -2.00 24.45 9.91
C ASP A 88 -2.69 23.59 8.84
N ASN A 89 -2.77 24.07 7.60
CA ASN A 89 -3.47 23.39 6.51
C ASN A 89 -2.56 23.22 5.30
N ILE A 90 -2.74 22.12 4.59
CA ILE A 90 -2.19 21.94 3.25
C ILE A 90 -3.29 21.46 2.30
N ASN A 91 -3.17 21.82 1.03
CA ASN A 91 -3.93 21.23 -0.04
C ASN A 91 -3.13 20.10 -0.68
N LEU A 92 -3.46 18.87 -0.32
CA LEU A 92 -2.78 17.67 -0.78
C LEU A 92 -3.15 17.35 -2.24
N LYS A 93 -2.15 17.35 -3.12
CA LYS A 93 -2.29 16.89 -4.51
C LYS A 93 -2.27 15.37 -4.58
N GLY A 94 -1.35 14.75 -3.85
CA GLY A 94 -1.28 13.31 -3.68
C GLY A 94 0.03 12.84 -3.05
N MET A 95 0.13 11.53 -2.90
CA MET A 95 1.23 10.84 -2.25
C MET A 95 1.73 9.72 -3.17
N SER A 96 3.02 9.68 -3.43
CA SER A 96 3.71 8.60 -4.13
C SER A 96 4.38 7.69 -3.11
N ILE A 97 4.09 6.40 -3.18
CA ILE A 97 4.75 5.37 -2.38
C ILE A 97 5.57 4.51 -3.33
N LYS A 98 6.85 4.32 -3.00
CA LYS A 98 7.78 3.44 -3.72
C LYS A 98 8.48 2.56 -2.71
N PHE A 99 8.52 1.26 -2.93
CA PHE A 99 9.27 0.37 -2.05
C PHE A 99 9.77 -0.86 -2.78
N MET A 100 10.80 -1.47 -2.22
CA MET A 100 11.44 -2.67 -2.74
C MET A 100 11.28 -3.81 -1.74
N VAL A 101 10.64 -4.89 -2.18
CA VAL A 101 10.48 -6.11 -1.37
C VAL A 101 11.36 -7.20 -1.94
N GLU A 102 12.06 -7.89 -1.05
CA GLU A 102 12.91 -9.04 -1.31
C GLU A 102 12.28 -10.30 -0.72
N LEU A 103 12.31 -11.39 -1.48
CA LEU A 103 11.86 -12.70 -1.04
C LEU A 103 12.97 -13.39 -0.25
N ASN A 104 12.62 -14.06 0.85
CA ASN A 104 13.55 -14.96 1.52
C ASN A 104 13.78 -16.20 0.63
N GLU A 105 15.04 -16.61 0.49
CA GLU A 105 15.51 -17.71 -0.38
C GLU A 105 14.76 -19.04 -0.18
N ARG A 106 14.22 -19.28 1.02
CA ARG A 106 13.47 -20.49 1.37
C ARG A 106 12.10 -20.56 0.71
N TYR A 107 11.57 -19.44 0.25
CA TYR A 107 10.24 -19.35 -0.33
C TYR A 107 10.34 -19.12 -1.82
N SER A 108 9.54 -19.85 -2.58
CA SER A 108 9.42 -19.63 -4.03
C SER A 108 8.23 -18.82 -4.43
N ASP A 109 7.27 -18.64 -3.54
CA ASP A 109 6.06 -17.92 -3.87
C ASP A 109 5.46 -17.23 -2.63
N VAL A 110 5.38 -15.90 -2.67
CA VAL A 110 4.76 -15.10 -1.62
C VAL A 110 3.86 -14.04 -2.24
N THR A 111 2.65 -13.95 -1.70
CA THR A 111 1.66 -12.94 -2.04
C THR A 111 1.71 -11.83 -1.00
N PHE A 112 1.80 -10.59 -1.47
CA PHE A 112 1.83 -9.40 -0.65
C PHE A 112 0.58 -8.57 -0.88
N ARG A 113 0.16 -7.84 0.16
CA ARG A 113 -0.93 -6.88 0.09
C ARG A 113 -0.54 -5.61 0.82
N MET A 114 -0.44 -4.52 0.07
CA MET A 114 -0.20 -3.19 0.61
C MET A 114 -1.56 -2.53 0.90
N PHE A 115 -1.66 -1.91 2.07
CA PHE A 115 -2.80 -1.10 2.48
C PHE A 115 -2.34 0.31 2.85
N VAL A 116 -3.15 1.29 2.46
CA VAL A 116 -3.14 2.61 3.09
C VAL A 116 -4.44 2.76 3.85
N VAL A 117 -4.31 2.87 5.17
CA VAL A 117 -5.43 2.80 6.12
C VAL A 117 -5.56 4.13 6.83
N ARG A 118 -6.80 4.58 7.01
CA ARG A 118 -7.17 5.69 7.89
C ARG A 118 -7.84 5.11 9.13
N SER A 119 -7.31 5.44 10.31
CA SER A 119 -7.83 5.05 11.63
C SER A 119 -8.29 6.28 12.42
N ALA A 120 -9.04 6.04 13.49
CA ALA A 120 -9.31 7.08 14.49
C ALA A 120 -8.00 7.55 15.13
N LYS A 121 -7.98 8.80 15.60
CA LYS A 121 -6.80 9.39 16.23
C LYS A 121 -6.34 8.56 17.44
N GLY A 122 -5.05 8.25 17.50
CA GLY A 122 -4.42 7.42 18.54
C GLY A 122 -4.60 5.92 18.35
N ASP A 123 -5.33 5.47 17.31
CA ASP A 123 -5.55 4.05 17.05
C ASP A 123 -4.53 3.49 16.06
N THR A 124 -3.86 2.40 16.45
CA THR A 124 -2.85 1.72 15.65
C THR A 124 -3.37 0.38 15.13
N PRO A 125 -3.39 0.15 13.80
CA PRO A 125 -3.80 -1.13 13.24
C PRO A 125 -2.90 -2.27 13.72
N THR A 126 -3.51 -3.32 14.25
CA THR A 126 -2.83 -4.58 14.58
C THR A 126 -3.49 -5.73 13.82
N ARG A 127 -2.81 -6.87 13.73
CA ARG A 127 -3.38 -8.08 13.09
C ARG A 127 -4.69 -8.53 13.74
N ALA A 128 -4.86 -8.28 15.03
CA ALA A 128 -6.08 -8.61 15.77
C ALA A 128 -7.22 -7.62 15.49
N THR A 129 -6.92 -6.35 15.23
CA THR A 129 -7.95 -5.30 15.09
C THR A 129 -8.35 -5.05 13.64
N MET A 130 -7.43 -5.21 12.68
CA MET A 130 -7.65 -4.88 11.28
C MET A 130 -8.53 -5.90 10.54
N PHE A 131 -8.56 -7.14 11.02
CA PHE A 131 -9.32 -8.25 10.43
C PHE A 131 -10.40 -8.72 11.41
N ASN A 132 -11.53 -9.21 10.89
CA ASN A 132 -12.65 -9.65 11.72
C ASN A 132 -12.41 -11.02 12.38
N GLY A 133 -11.39 -11.77 11.97
CA GLY A 133 -11.00 -13.00 12.66
C GLY A 133 -11.73 -14.25 12.21
N ILE A 134 -12.47 -14.21 11.09
CA ILE A 134 -13.30 -15.35 10.63
C ILE A 134 -12.40 -16.47 10.06
N SER A 135 -11.26 -16.10 9.48
CA SER A 135 -10.30 -17.03 8.89
C SER A 135 -8.93 -16.93 9.58
N GLY A 136 -8.26 -18.07 9.72
CA GLY A 136 -6.86 -18.13 10.13
C GLY A 136 -5.95 -17.43 9.11
N ASN A 137 -6.24 -17.55 7.81
CA ASN A 137 -5.55 -16.83 6.75
C ASN A 137 -6.14 -15.42 6.60
N LYS A 138 -5.35 -14.37 6.89
CA LYS A 138 -5.85 -12.98 6.82
C LYS A 138 -5.91 -12.41 5.41
N MET A 139 -5.32 -13.07 4.41
CA MET A 139 -5.46 -12.63 3.01
C MET A 139 -6.90 -12.73 2.50
N ILE A 140 -7.64 -13.73 2.97
CA ILE A 140 -9.04 -13.99 2.61
C ILE A 140 -10.02 -13.53 3.69
N ASP A 141 -9.52 -13.12 4.85
CA ASP A 141 -10.36 -12.64 5.94
C ASP A 141 -11.02 -11.30 5.58
N THR A 142 -12.17 -11.06 6.20
CA THR A 142 -12.89 -9.81 6.04
C THR A 142 -12.19 -8.71 6.83
N LEU A 143 -12.03 -7.55 6.20
CA LEU A 143 -11.41 -6.39 6.81
C LEU A 143 -12.42 -5.67 7.70
N ASN A 144 -11.99 -5.23 8.89
CA ASN A 144 -12.81 -4.44 9.78
C ASN A 144 -12.98 -3.00 9.21
N ARG A 145 -14.04 -2.80 8.44
CA ARG A 145 -14.36 -1.52 7.78
C ARG A 145 -15.06 -0.51 8.69
N GLU A 146 -15.53 -0.95 9.85
CA GLU A 146 -16.18 -0.08 10.83
C GLU A 146 -15.14 0.73 11.59
N ARG A 147 -14.04 0.09 11.99
CA ARG A 147 -12.92 0.73 12.69
C ARG A 147 -11.93 1.42 11.74
N PHE A 148 -11.70 0.83 10.56
CA PHE A 148 -10.67 1.29 9.63
C PHE A 148 -11.24 1.62 8.25
N SER A 149 -10.83 2.77 7.70
CA SER A 149 -11.12 3.15 6.31
C SER A 149 -9.94 2.82 5.40
N PHE A 150 -10.11 1.86 4.50
CA PHE A 150 -9.08 1.46 3.54
C PHE A 150 -9.10 2.38 2.31
N LEU A 151 -8.08 3.23 2.18
CA LEU A 151 -8.00 4.22 1.10
C LEU A 151 -7.54 3.59 -0.21
N VAL A 152 -6.51 2.76 -0.11
CA VAL A 152 -5.89 2.04 -1.23
C VAL A 152 -5.51 0.64 -0.78
N THR A 153 -5.70 -0.33 -1.66
CA THR A 153 -5.26 -1.70 -1.48
C THR A 153 -4.63 -2.19 -2.76
N LYS A 154 -3.43 -2.76 -2.67
CA LYS A 154 -2.71 -3.31 -3.82
C LYS A 154 -2.14 -4.67 -3.46
N THR A 155 -2.57 -5.69 -4.17
CA THR A 155 -2.03 -7.04 -4.05
C THR A 155 -1.01 -7.27 -5.15
N PHE A 156 0.13 -7.86 -4.82
CA PHE A 156 1.13 -8.27 -5.79
C PHE A 156 1.81 -9.56 -5.33
N LYS A 157 2.40 -10.27 -6.28
CA LYS A 157 3.04 -11.56 -6.05
C LYS A 157 4.50 -11.50 -6.49
N ILE A 158 5.38 -12.14 -5.72
CA ILE A 158 6.78 -12.37 -6.09
C ILE A 158 6.94 -13.88 -6.17
N LYS A 159 7.46 -14.34 -7.30
CA LYS A 159 7.80 -15.73 -7.52
C LYS A 159 9.30 -15.84 -7.73
N SER A 160 9.91 -16.81 -7.06
CA SER A 160 11.21 -17.31 -7.45
C SER A 160 11.08 -18.01 -8.81
N ASN A 161 11.94 -17.65 -9.74
CA ASN A 161 12.08 -18.35 -11.02
C ASN A 161 13.05 -19.54 -10.91
N ALA A 162 13.74 -19.70 -9.78
CA ALA A 162 14.53 -20.89 -9.52
C ALA A 162 13.61 -22.00 -9.01
N PRO A 163 13.82 -23.26 -9.43
CA PRO A 163 13.24 -24.38 -8.71
C PRO A 163 13.64 -24.21 -7.25
N THR A 164 12.65 -24.12 -6.36
CA THR A 164 12.91 -24.15 -4.91
C THR A 164 13.76 -25.39 -4.71
N ALA A 165 14.96 -25.26 -4.19
CA ALA A 165 15.76 -26.43 -3.87
C ALA A 165 14.97 -27.20 -2.81
N SER A 166 14.14 -28.14 -3.26
CA SER A 166 13.51 -29.14 -2.44
C SER A 166 14.67 -29.95 -1.91
N MET A 167 15.02 -29.69 -0.67
CA MET A 167 16.06 -30.45 -0.02
C MET A 167 15.55 -31.83 0.31
N THR A 168 15.74 -32.72 -0.65
CA THR A 168 15.87 -34.14 -0.39
C THR A 168 17.26 -34.31 0.21
N GLY A 169 17.35 -34.31 1.55
CA GLY A 169 18.58 -34.67 2.24
C GLY A 169 18.98 -36.09 1.85
N VAL A 170 20.18 -36.24 1.29
CA VAL A 170 20.83 -37.55 1.18
C VAL A 170 21.35 -37.87 2.57
N LEU A 171 20.68 -38.79 3.27
CA LEU A 171 21.30 -39.50 4.39
C LEU A 171 22.44 -40.33 3.80
N SER A 172 23.67 -39.84 3.91
CA SER A 172 24.84 -40.71 3.72
C SER A 172 24.80 -41.72 4.87
N ASN A 173 24.46 -42.96 4.52
CA ASN A 173 24.75 -44.12 5.34
C ASN A 173 26.27 -44.20 5.47
N ASN A 174 26.85 -43.73 6.56
CA ASN A 174 28.10 -44.23 7.12
C ASN A 174 28.14 -43.87 8.61
N GLU A 175 28.13 -44.95 9.38
CA GLU A 175 28.28 -45.13 10.82
C GLU A 175 29.18 -44.10 11.53
N GLU A 176 28.59 -43.24 12.36
CA GLU A 176 29.03 -43.01 13.74
C GLU A 176 27.98 -42.19 14.51
N ASN A 177 27.41 -42.81 15.54
CA ASN A 177 26.40 -42.23 16.40
C ASN A 177 27.07 -41.39 17.50
N THR A 178 27.08 -40.06 17.36
CA THR A 178 27.16 -39.14 18.51
C THR A 178 26.08 -38.06 18.41
N LEU A 179 25.28 -37.96 19.47
CA LEU A 179 24.12 -37.08 19.60
C LEU A 179 24.51 -35.59 19.56
N ALA A 180 24.13 -34.87 18.48
CA ALA A 180 23.86 -33.42 18.51
C ALA A 180 23.17 -32.95 17.21
N GLY A 181 21.92 -32.47 17.35
CA GLY A 181 21.39 -31.34 16.57
C GLY A 181 21.08 -31.56 15.08
N VAL A 182 19.79 -31.68 14.79
CA VAL A 182 19.08 -31.39 13.52
C VAL A 182 19.92 -30.56 12.52
N GLY A 183 20.65 -31.25 11.63
CA GLY A 183 21.26 -30.67 10.44
C GLY A 183 20.16 -30.34 9.43
N GLY A 184 19.57 -29.16 9.54
CA GLY A 184 18.65 -28.65 8.55
C GLY A 184 19.39 -28.31 7.26
N SER A 185 18.96 -28.89 6.15
CA SER A 185 18.12 -28.04 5.31
C SER A 185 18.81 -26.91 4.52
N GLY A 186 20.14 -26.88 4.32
CA GLY A 186 20.83 -25.95 3.39
C GLY A 186 21.74 -26.62 2.35
N ILE A 187 22.18 -25.88 1.33
CA ILE A 187 23.17 -26.35 0.34
C ILE A 187 24.43 -26.81 1.09
N TYR A 188 24.78 -28.09 1.01
CA TYR A 188 26.05 -28.62 1.49
C TYR A 188 27.03 -28.63 0.32
N SER A 189 28.06 -27.77 0.35
CA SER A 189 29.16 -27.88 -0.60
C SER A 189 30.03 -29.06 -0.19
N ALA A 190 30.13 -30.06 -1.07
CA ALA A 190 30.97 -31.23 -0.81
C ALA A 190 32.48 -30.92 -0.87
N ASN A 191 32.88 -29.72 -1.29
CA ASN A 191 34.26 -29.24 -1.30
C ASN A 191 34.30 -27.75 -0.92
N GLY A 192 35.13 -27.39 0.04
CA GLY A 192 35.21 -26.07 0.68
C GLY A 192 35.81 -24.95 -0.17
N ASP A 193 35.23 -24.67 -1.34
CA ASP A 193 35.48 -23.40 -2.04
C ASP A 193 34.47 -22.34 -1.56
N GLU A 194 34.97 -21.40 -0.75
CA GLU A 194 34.23 -20.37 0.02
C GLU A 194 33.51 -19.29 -0.82
N ASN A 195 33.14 -19.54 -2.08
CA ASN A 195 32.60 -18.50 -2.97
C ASN A 195 31.32 -18.86 -3.71
N ASN A 196 30.45 -19.69 -3.12
CA ASN A 196 29.10 -19.91 -3.66
C ASN A 196 28.04 -19.12 -2.90
N ASN A 197 28.11 -17.79 -3.04
CA ASN A 197 26.98 -16.87 -2.82
C ASN A 197 25.88 -17.14 -3.87
N SER A 198 25.24 -18.30 -3.81
CA SER A 198 24.04 -18.59 -4.59
C SER A 198 22.80 -17.97 -3.92
N SER A 199 22.86 -16.66 -3.63
CA SER A 199 21.72 -15.91 -3.13
C SER A 199 20.83 -15.53 -4.30
N SER A 200 19.88 -16.39 -4.66
CA SER A 200 18.80 -15.98 -5.57
C SER A 200 17.80 -15.12 -4.80
N ARG A 201 18.13 -13.83 -4.64
CA ARG A 201 17.27 -12.83 -3.98
C ARG A 201 16.32 -12.24 -5.00
N TYR A 202 15.07 -12.70 -4.96
CA TYR A 202 14.03 -12.19 -5.85
C TYR A 202 13.45 -10.91 -5.28
N THR A 203 13.67 -9.81 -5.99
CA THR A 203 13.23 -8.49 -5.57
C THR A 203 12.17 -7.94 -6.51
N LYS A 204 11.28 -7.11 -5.97
CA LYS A 204 10.27 -6.39 -6.75
C LYS A 204 10.08 -4.99 -6.23
N ILE A 205 10.21 -4.03 -7.13
CA ILE A 205 9.90 -2.63 -6.86
C ILE A 205 8.43 -2.39 -7.14
N ILE A 206 7.72 -1.82 -6.16
CA ILE A 206 6.33 -1.43 -6.27
C ILE A 206 6.24 0.09 -6.19
N LYS A 207 5.49 0.67 -7.12
CA LYS A 207 5.16 2.10 -7.15
C LYS A 207 3.65 2.26 -7.07
N GLN A 208 3.17 3.21 -6.28
CA GLN A 208 1.76 3.55 -6.17
C GLN A 208 1.55 5.05 -5.97
N TRP A 209 0.75 5.66 -6.84
CA TRP A 209 0.24 7.02 -6.65
C TRP A 209 -1.12 7.00 -5.96
N ILE A 210 -1.32 7.89 -4.98
CA ILE A 210 -2.58 8.06 -4.26
C ILE A 210 -2.98 9.53 -4.36
N PRO A 211 -4.12 9.85 -5.00
CA PRO A 211 -4.56 11.24 -5.11
C PRO A 211 -5.02 11.78 -3.75
N GLY A 212 -4.77 13.06 -3.49
CA GLY A 212 -5.11 13.71 -2.21
C GLY A 212 -6.59 13.63 -1.84
N THR A 213 -7.47 13.57 -2.85
CA THR A 213 -8.92 13.40 -2.69
C THR A 213 -9.33 12.09 -2.02
N LYS A 214 -8.42 11.11 -1.92
CA LYS A 214 -8.65 9.86 -1.17
C LYS A 214 -8.49 10.05 0.34
N PHE A 215 -7.67 11.00 0.77
CA PHE A 215 -7.43 11.28 2.19
C PHE A 215 -8.50 12.21 2.76
N SER A 216 -8.85 13.25 2.00
CA SER A 216 -9.92 14.20 2.35
C SER A 216 -10.73 14.53 1.11
N ARG A 217 -12.06 14.64 1.25
CA ARG A 217 -12.96 14.94 0.11
C ARG A 217 -12.60 16.26 -0.58
N SER A 218 -12.12 17.25 0.18
CA SER A 218 -11.66 18.54 -0.35
C SER A 218 -10.21 18.53 -0.83
N GLY A 219 -9.43 17.48 -0.50
CA GLY A 219 -7.97 17.46 -0.64
C GLY A 219 -7.25 18.26 0.45
N VAL A 220 -7.96 18.99 1.32
CA VAL A 220 -7.35 19.75 2.41
C VAL A 220 -7.10 18.84 3.60
N ILE A 221 -5.88 18.86 4.11
CA ILE A 221 -5.43 18.17 5.32
C ILE A 221 -5.11 19.24 6.36
N GLN A 222 -5.71 19.09 7.54
CA GLN A 222 -5.48 19.96 8.69
C GLN A 222 -4.60 19.25 9.72
N TYR A 223 -3.61 19.97 10.21
CA TYR A 223 -2.69 19.53 11.25
C TYR A 223 -3.10 20.05 12.62
N GLU A 224 -2.56 19.42 13.64
CA GLU A 224 -2.57 19.97 14.99
C GLU A 224 -1.66 21.21 15.05
N ASN A 225 -2.04 22.15 15.92
CA ASN A 225 -1.30 23.40 16.07
C ASN A 225 0.16 23.09 16.45
N ALA A 226 1.11 23.64 15.69
CA ALA A 226 2.54 23.45 15.88
C ALA A 226 3.00 21.97 15.92
N SER A 227 2.31 21.08 15.21
CA SER A 227 2.62 19.64 15.19
C SER A 227 2.66 19.09 13.77
N SER A 228 3.43 18.01 13.57
CA SER A 228 3.50 17.29 12.30
C SER A 228 2.37 16.28 12.10
N GLN A 229 1.51 16.13 13.11
CA GLN A 229 0.42 15.16 13.13
C GLN A 229 -0.85 15.75 12.53
N VAL A 230 -1.55 14.94 11.75
CA VAL A 230 -2.86 15.29 11.20
C VAL A 230 -3.89 15.31 12.32
N LYS A 231 -4.80 16.29 12.32
CA LYS A 231 -5.70 16.59 13.44
C LYS A 231 -6.78 15.54 13.70
N PHE A 232 -7.41 15.02 12.64
CA PHE A 232 -8.65 14.24 12.80
C PHE A 232 -8.46 12.73 12.73
N PHE A 233 -7.47 12.27 11.97
CA PHE A 233 -7.26 10.85 11.67
C PHE A 233 -5.78 10.56 11.55
N ASP A 234 -5.41 9.34 11.93
CA ASP A 234 -4.09 8.81 11.67
C ASP A 234 -4.11 7.95 10.40
N TYR A 235 -3.00 7.99 9.66
CA TYR A 235 -2.84 7.28 8.41
C TYR A 235 -1.68 6.31 8.53
N HIS A 236 -1.87 5.09 8.06
CA HIS A 236 -0.89 4.02 8.20
C HIS A 236 -0.61 3.39 6.85
N LEU A 237 0.67 3.19 6.55
CA LEU A 237 1.12 2.36 5.44
C LEU A 237 1.44 0.97 5.97
N ILE A 238 0.75 -0.04 5.47
CA ILE A 238 0.86 -1.42 5.94
C ILE A 238 1.24 -2.32 4.76
N LEU A 239 2.17 -3.23 5.01
CA LEU A 239 2.51 -4.30 4.06
C LEU A 239 2.30 -5.65 4.73
N TYR A 240 1.43 -6.45 4.13
CA TYR A 240 1.06 -7.78 4.58
C TYR A 240 1.69 -8.84 3.67
N ALA A 241 2.13 -9.98 4.22
CA ALA A 241 2.68 -11.09 3.45
C ALA A 241 2.03 -12.45 3.78
N TYR A 242 1.88 -13.28 2.75
CA TYR A 242 1.38 -14.66 2.86
C TYR A 242 2.10 -15.59 1.88
N SER A 243 2.66 -16.68 2.38
CA SER A 243 3.27 -17.76 1.58
C SER A 243 2.27 -18.89 1.36
N ASN A 244 2.25 -19.90 2.23
CA ASN A 244 1.46 -21.12 2.16
C ASN A 244 0.96 -21.57 3.54
N TYR A 245 0.10 -22.58 3.58
CA TYR A 245 -0.52 -23.07 4.82
C TYR A 245 0.47 -23.74 5.80
N SER A 246 1.55 -24.36 5.29
CA SER A 246 2.52 -25.10 6.11
C SER A 246 3.56 -24.19 6.78
N THR A 247 3.60 -22.90 6.44
CA THR A 247 4.53 -21.96 7.06
C THR A 247 3.99 -21.52 8.42
N ASN A 248 4.75 -21.76 9.49
CA ASN A 248 4.34 -21.30 10.81
C ASN A 248 4.25 -19.78 10.84
N GLN A 249 3.09 -19.30 11.27
CA GLN A 249 2.81 -17.90 11.48
C GLN A 249 3.72 -17.31 12.58
N ASP A 250 4.11 -16.04 12.41
CA ASP A 250 4.87 -15.23 13.37
C ASP A 250 6.28 -15.74 13.73
N ILE A 251 6.70 -16.90 13.23
CA ILE A 251 8.03 -17.49 13.47
C ILE A 251 8.95 -17.26 12.28
N TRP A 252 8.44 -17.47 11.06
CA TRP A 252 9.27 -17.43 9.87
C TRP A 252 9.07 -16.15 9.05
N SER A 253 10.17 -15.43 8.83
CA SER A 253 10.27 -14.30 7.91
C SER A 253 10.20 -14.80 6.47
N VAL A 254 9.15 -14.43 5.75
CA VAL A 254 8.94 -14.83 4.33
C VAL A 254 9.56 -13.86 3.35
N ALA A 255 9.81 -12.63 3.80
CA ALA A 255 10.30 -11.55 2.97
C ALA A 255 11.00 -10.47 3.80
N ARG A 256 11.70 -9.59 3.12
CA ARG A 256 12.29 -8.38 3.68
C ARG A 256 11.86 -7.18 2.85
N LEU A 257 11.47 -6.10 3.51
CA LEU A 257 11.41 -4.79 2.90
C LEU A 257 12.82 -4.22 2.90
N ASN A 258 13.38 -3.97 1.71
CA ASN A 258 14.71 -3.38 1.62
C ASN A 258 14.63 -1.89 1.89
N ASP A 259 13.77 -1.17 1.18
CA ASP A 259 13.62 0.27 1.36
C ASP A 259 12.19 0.69 1.01
N CYS A 260 11.72 1.78 1.63
CA CYS A 260 10.44 2.40 1.37
C CYS A 260 10.59 3.92 1.37
N VAL A 261 10.19 4.55 0.26
CA VAL A 261 10.17 6.00 0.08
C VAL A 261 8.74 6.46 -0.14
N ILE A 262 8.32 7.41 0.69
CA ILE A 262 7.04 8.11 0.60
C ILE A 262 7.34 9.55 0.20
N GLN A 263 6.73 10.00 -0.89
CA GLN A 263 6.87 11.36 -1.38
C GLN A 263 5.51 12.04 -1.42
N LEU A 264 5.38 13.13 -0.67
CA LEU A 264 4.18 13.95 -0.60
C LEU A 264 4.25 15.07 -1.64
N TYR A 265 3.12 15.41 -2.25
CA TYR A 265 3.00 16.58 -3.12
C TYR A 265 1.79 17.40 -2.69
N TYR A 266 2.03 18.65 -2.31
CA TYR A 266 1.00 19.50 -1.72
C TYR A 266 1.24 20.97 -2.04
N LYS A 267 0.29 21.79 -1.61
CA LYS A 267 0.37 23.25 -1.66
C LYS A 267 0.01 23.79 -0.29
N ASP A 268 0.63 24.90 0.09
CA ASP A 268 0.18 25.63 1.27
C ASP A 268 -1.25 26.16 1.04
N ALA A 269 -2.07 26.14 2.10
CA ALA A 269 -3.50 26.42 2.03
C ALA A 269 -3.91 27.52 3.01
#